data_AF-A0A9P8UI14-F1
#
_entry.id   AF-A0A9P8UI14-F1
#
_cell.length_a   1.000
_cell.length_b   1.000
_cell.length_c   1.000
_cell.angle_alpha   90.00
_cell.angle_beta   90.00
_cell.angle_gamma   90.00
#
_symmetry.space_group_name_H-M   'P 1'
#
loop_
_entity.id
_entity.type
_entity.pdbx_description
1 polymer ?
#
loop_
_entity_poly.entity_id
_entity_poly.type
_entity_poly.pdbx_seq_one_letter_code
_entity_poly.pdbx_strand_id
1 'polypeptide(L)'
;MTGEHNRSGHSHRMKYRGGYNIKDLRNDLEGGLGWAHSTESVAHYLETVIPTVLEAKIKGCFRHTSSQDKTDPKKVVTSSFYKSRGGKLATCHAHGDGTWSIAFTRLGKEELAKHASETINSKQLDVHVRAEVKDDGLYHYGEMKNKPLACRGHISLNSDEAHRMHHLDDQAQVEVIDTSTTIMTTVQTSKKSSNVGSQDATGGARGAPTHWTHEQQIRNQLNTEQTQLATDLDRDGLTKK
;
A
#
# COMPACT_ATOMS: atom_id res chain seq x y z
N MET A 1 -23.88 -26.13 -37.61
CA MET A 1 -22.68 -26.67 -36.93
C MET A 1 -21.75 -25.50 -36.65
N THR A 2 -21.80 -24.95 -35.44
CA THR A 2 -20.93 -23.85 -35.01
C THR A 2 -19.65 -24.46 -34.47
N GLY A 3 -18.54 -24.32 -35.20
CA GLY A 3 -17.23 -24.81 -34.79
C GLY A 3 -16.68 -23.98 -33.64
N GLU A 4 -16.65 -24.56 -32.44
CA GLU A 4 -15.86 -24.04 -31.33
C GLU A 4 -14.38 -24.16 -31.69
N HIS A 5 -13.80 -23.06 -32.15
CA HIS A 5 -12.35 -22.94 -32.27
C HIS A 5 -11.75 -22.95 -30.87
N ASN A 6 -11.29 -24.14 -30.47
CA ASN A 6 -10.51 -24.39 -29.28
C ASN A 6 -9.18 -23.63 -29.41
N ARG A 7 -9.17 -22.34 -29.05
CA ARG A 7 -7.96 -21.53 -28.97
C ARG A 7 -7.12 -22.15 -27.87
N SER A 8 -6.15 -22.97 -28.24
CA SER A 8 -5.16 -23.53 -27.32
C SER A 8 -4.48 -22.35 -26.64
N GLY A 9 -4.93 -22.09 -25.41
CA GLY A 9 -4.52 -20.95 -24.61
C GLY A 9 -3.03 -21.03 -24.34
N HIS A 10 -2.24 -20.42 -25.22
CA HIS A 10 -0.85 -20.11 -24.96
C HIS A 10 -0.86 -19.05 -23.86
N SER A 11 -0.96 -19.52 -22.62
CA SER A 11 -0.72 -18.71 -21.44
C SER A 11 0.69 -18.14 -21.60
N HIS A 12 0.77 -16.86 -21.92
CA HIS A 12 2.02 -16.16 -22.11
C HIS A 12 2.67 -16.04 -20.74
N ARG A 13 3.54 -17.00 -20.40
CA ARG A 13 4.26 -16.98 -19.14
C ARG A 13 5.27 -15.83 -19.13
N MET A 14 5.19 -14.96 -18.12
CA MET A 14 6.09 -13.84 -17.85
C MET A 14 7.55 -14.25 -18.05
N LYS A 15 8.31 -13.43 -18.80
CA LYS A 15 9.75 -13.64 -18.98
C LYS A 15 10.53 -12.90 -17.90
N TYR A 16 11.29 -13.64 -17.09
CA TYR A 16 12.21 -13.03 -16.12
C TYR A 16 13.53 -12.66 -16.79
N ARG A 17 14.02 -11.45 -16.53
CA ARG A 17 15.27 -10.90 -17.08
C ARG A 17 16.15 -10.32 -15.97
N GLY A 18 17.45 -10.21 -16.23
CA GLY A 18 18.42 -9.62 -15.30
C GLY A 18 19.43 -10.66 -14.79
N GLY A 19 20.32 -10.22 -13.89
CA GLY A 19 21.31 -11.10 -13.27
C GLY A 19 20.72 -12.09 -12.27
N TYR A 20 19.52 -11.81 -11.77
CA TYR A 20 18.75 -12.70 -10.90
C TYR A 20 17.43 -13.07 -11.56
N ASN A 21 17.11 -14.37 -11.55
CA ASN A 21 15.88 -14.93 -12.09
C ASN A 21 15.08 -15.67 -11.01
N ILE A 22 13.85 -16.06 -11.34
CA ILE A 22 12.93 -16.72 -10.38
C ILE A 22 13.43 -18.10 -9.89
N LYS A 23 14.25 -18.80 -10.68
CA LYS A 23 14.87 -20.07 -10.26
C LYS A 23 15.92 -19.83 -9.18
N ASP A 24 16.66 -18.73 -9.29
CA ASP A 24 17.64 -18.37 -8.28
C ASP A 24 16.93 -18.09 -6.94
N LEU A 25 15.75 -17.44 -6.95
CA LEU A 25 14.87 -17.29 -5.77
C LEU A 25 14.43 -18.61 -5.18
N ARG A 26 14.08 -19.59 -6.02
CA ARG A 26 13.65 -20.91 -5.55
C ARG A 26 14.79 -21.70 -4.91
N ASN A 27 16.02 -21.48 -5.36
CA ASN A 27 17.20 -22.20 -4.90
C ASN A 27 17.85 -21.58 -3.67
N ASP A 28 17.40 -20.40 -3.21
CA ASP A 28 17.90 -19.78 -1.99
C ASP A 28 17.45 -20.59 -0.75
N LEU A 29 18.44 -21.12 -0.04
CA LEU A 29 18.26 -22.03 1.09
C LEU A 29 17.62 -21.35 2.31
N GLU A 30 17.70 -20.02 2.39
CA GLU A 30 17.13 -19.23 3.48
C GLU A 30 15.64 -18.89 3.27
N GLY A 31 14.87 -19.84 2.73
CA GLY A 31 13.43 -19.68 2.55
C GLY A 31 13.02 -18.93 1.28
N GLY A 32 13.92 -18.80 0.29
CA GLY A 32 13.68 -18.09 -0.97
C GLY A 32 12.40 -18.51 -1.72
N LEU A 33 11.94 -19.73 -1.48
CA LEU A 33 10.69 -20.28 -2.03
C LEU A 33 9.45 -19.42 -1.70
N GLY A 34 9.36 -18.85 -0.50
CA GLY A 34 8.24 -17.98 -0.12
C GLY A 34 8.18 -16.72 -0.99
N TRP A 35 9.31 -16.04 -1.15
CA TRP A 35 9.42 -14.87 -2.02
C TRP A 35 9.22 -15.20 -3.50
N ALA A 36 9.68 -16.36 -3.96
CA ALA A 36 9.43 -16.83 -5.32
C ALA A 36 7.93 -16.97 -5.58
N HIS A 37 7.20 -17.61 -4.67
CA HIS A 37 5.74 -17.75 -4.77
C HIS A 37 5.01 -16.41 -4.76
N SER A 38 5.39 -15.51 -3.87
CA SER A 38 4.81 -14.15 -3.84
C SER A 38 5.08 -13.40 -5.14
N THR A 39 6.29 -13.48 -5.68
CA THR A 39 6.67 -12.81 -6.94
C THR A 39 5.90 -13.38 -8.14
N GLU A 40 5.75 -14.71 -8.22
CA GLU A 40 4.95 -15.35 -9.27
C GLU A 40 3.45 -15.05 -9.12
N SER A 41 2.95 -14.96 -7.89
CA SER A 41 1.57 -14.58 -7.59
C SER A 41 1.28 -13.16 -8.11
N VAL A 42 2.20 -12.22 -7.90
CA VAL A 42 2.14 -10.86 -8.47
C VAL A 42 2.19 -10.91 -9.99
N ALA A 43 3.08 -11.72 -10.56
CA ALA A 43 3.21 -11.85 -12.01
C ALA A 43 1.89 -12.30 -12.64
N HIS A 44 1.26 -13.34 -12.09
CA HIS A 44 -0.04 -13.86 -12.54
C HIS A 44 -1.16 -12.82 -12.38
N TYR A 45 -1.17 -12.10 -11.25
CA TYR A 45 -2.08 -10.98 -11.05
C TYR A 45 -1.91 -9.93 -12.15
N LEU A 46 -0.68 -9.49 -12.43
CA LEU A 46 -0.39 -8.49 -13.44
C LEU A 46 -0.74 -8.96 -14.86
N GLU A 47 -0.48 -10.21 -15.21
CA GLU A 47 -0.87 -10.81 -16.50
C GLU A 47 -2.38 -10.78 -16.71
N THR A 48 -3.14 -10.97 -15.62
CA THR A 48 -4.61 -10.95 -15.65
C THR A 48 -5.15 -9.53 -15.82
N VAL A 49 -4.57 -8.54 -15.11
CA VAL A 49 -5.11 -7.17 -15.07
C VAL A 49 -4.53 -6.25 -16.14
N ILE A 50 -3.32 -6.54 -16.63
CA ILE A 50 -2.64 -5.81 -17.70
C ILE A 50 -2.01 -6.84 -18.65
N PRO A 51 -2.77 -7.37 -19.63
CA PRO A 51 -2.28 -8.41 -20.55
C PRO A 51 -1.04 -8.01 -21.38
N THR A 52 -0.70 -6.73 -21.41
CA THR A 52 0.49 -6.21 -22.09
C THR A 52 1.78 -6.35 -21.27
N VAL A 53 1.70 -6.80 -20.01
CA VAL A 53 2.88 -7.15 -19.20
C VAL A 53 3.49 -8.44 -19.73
N LEU A 54 4.78 -8.42 -20.02
CA LEU A 54 5.46 -9.56 -20.64
C LEU A 54 6.81 -9.89 -20.00
N GLU A 55 7.31 -9.00 -19.16
CA GLU A 55 8.62 -9.12 -18.55
C GLU A 55 8.63 -8.71 -17.09
N ALA A 56 9.41 -9.43 -16.29
CA ALA A 56 9.75 -9.08 -14.93
C ALA A 56 11.26 -9.02 -14.76
N LYS A 57 11.75 -8.07 -13.96
CA LYS A 57 13.14 -7.95 -13.56
C LYS A 57 13.23 -7.85 -12.05
N ILE A 58 13.89 -8.81 -11.42
CA ILE A 58 14.23 -8.77 -10.00
C ILE A 58 15.40 -7.78 -9.84
N LYS A 59 15.28 -6.85 -8.90
CA LYS A 59 16.25 -5.78 -8.66
C LYS A 59 17.15 -6.08 -7.47
N GLY A 60 18.44 -5.80 -7.65
CA GLY A 60 19.40 -5.73 -6.55
C GLY A 60 19.69 -7.10 -5.92
N CYS A 61 19.87 -7.11 -4.60
CA CYS A 61 20.11 -8.30 -3.79
C CYS A 61 18.79 -9.01 -3.45
N PHE A 62 18.90 -10.32 -3.21
CA PHE A 62 17.78 -11.25 -2.95
C PHE A 62 16.76 -10.73 -1.95
N ARG A 63 17.21 -10.19 -0.82
CA ARG A 63 16.34 -9.73 0.27
C ARG A 63 16.94 -8.45 0.83
N HIS A 64 16.13 -7.39 0.91
CA HIS A 64 16.55 -6.13 1.49
C HIS A 64 15.43 -5.51 2.31
N THR A 65 15.79 -4.60 3.21
CA THR A 65 14.81 -3.73 3.86
C THR A 65 14.38 -2.68 2.84
N SER A 66 13.08 -2.41 2.73
CA SER A 66 12.58 -1.37 1.85
C SER A 66 13.10 -0.01 2.32
N SER A 67 13.78 0.73 1.44
CA SER A 67 14.15 2.12 1.75
C SER A 67 12.95 3.08 1.66
N GLN A 68 11.89 2.66 0.97
CA GLN A 68 10.68 3.44 0.74
C GLN A 68 9.64 3.23 1.84
N ASP A 69 9.62 2.04 2.43
CA ASP A 69 8.72 1.68 3.52
C ASP A 69 9.55 1.31 4.74
N LYS A 70 9.96 2.34 5.50
CA LYS A 70 10.74 2.16 6.73
C LYS A 70 9.91 1.57 7.86
N THR A 71 8.58 1.61 7.73
CA THR A 71 7.64 1.07 8.72
C THR A 71 7.40 -0.42 8.53
N ASP A 72 7.68 -0.97 7.35
CA ASP A 72 7.62 -2.40 7.11
C ASP A 72 8.92 -3.09 7.58
N PRO A 73 8.87 -3.87 8.68
CA PRO A 73 10.06 -4.56 9.17
C PRO A 73 10.43 -5.77 8.30
N LYS A 74 9.61 -6.15 7.32
CA LYS A 74 9.83 -7.36 6.53
C LYS A 74 10.89 -7.13 5.46
N LYS A 75 11.64 -8.19 5.17
CA LYS A 75 12.53 -8.22 4.00
C LYS A 75 11.71 -8.40 2.72
N VAL A 76 12.02 -7.58 1.73
CA VAL A 76 11.37 -7.57 0.42
C VAL A 76 12.28 -8.09 -0.68
N VAL A 77 11.66 -8.72 -1.68
CA VAL A 77 12.18 -8.80 -3.05
C VAL A 77 11.55 -7.69 -3.85
N THR A 78 12.39 -6.84 -4.46
CA THR A 78 11.89 -5.79 -5.36
C THR A 78 11.90 -6.29 -6.80
N SER A 79 10.72 -6.34 -7.42
CA SER A 79 10.55 -6.70 -8.83
C SER A 79 10.00 -5.52 -9.63
N SER A 80 10.43 -5.37 -10.88
CA SER A 80 9.88 -4.39 -11.82
C SER A 80 9.28 -5.09 -13.02
N PHE A 81 8.10 -4.64 -13.45
CA PHE A 81 7.34 -5.25 -14.53
C PHE A 81 7.30 -4.34 -15.75
N TYR A 82 7.43 -4.91 -16.95
CA TYR A 82 7.58 -4.16 -18.20
C TYR A 82 6.72 -4.76 -19.31
N LYS A 83 6.42 -3.91 -20.31
CA LYS A 83 5.96 -4.35 -21.63
C LYS A 83 7.12 -4.96 -22.43
N SER A 84 6.81 -5.78 -23.44
CA SER A 84 7.80 -6.45 -24.31
C SER A 84 8.83 -5.55 -25.01
N ARG A 85 8.46 -4.29 -25.25
CA ARG A 85 9.30 -3.29 -25.94
C ARG A 85 9.21 -1.91 -25.29
N GLY A 86 8.85 -1.85 -24.01
CA GLY A 86 8.30 -0.62 -23.45
C GLY A 86 8.78 -0.23 -22.06
N GLY A 87 8.13 0.81 -21.56
CA GLY A 87 8.39 1.36 -20.24
C GLY A 87 8.00 0.41 -19.11
N LYS A 88 8.54 0.70 -17.93
CA LYS A 88 8.17 0.06 -16.67
C LYS A 88 6.70 0.35 -16.38
N LEU A 89 5.91 -0.68 -16.12
CA LEU A 89 4.50 -0.57 -15.74
C LEU A 89 4.36 -0.44 -14.24
N ALA A 90 5.03 -1.30 -13.48
CA ALA A 90 4.89 -1.35 -12.04
C ALA A 90 6.20 -1.75 -11.34
N THR A 91 6.29 -1.41 -10.05
CA THR A 91 7.31 -1.93 -9.13
C THR A 91 6.58 -2.65 -8.01
N CYS A 92 7.07 -3.82 -7.62
CA CYS A 92 6.48 -4.63 -6.56
C CYS A 92 7.50 -4.92 -5.47
N HIS A 93 7.03 -4.88 -4.22
CA HIS A 93 7.71 -5.45 -3.07
C HIS A 93 6.97 -6.72 -2.66
N ALA A 94 7.64 -7.87 -2.81
CA ALA A 94 7.11 -9.16 -2.44
C ALA A 94 7.75 -9.63 -1.13
N HIS A 95 6.94 -10.13 -0.20
CA HIS A 95 7.37 -10.68 1.08
C HIS A 95 7.43 -12.22 1.04
N GLY A 96 8.13 -12.81 1.99
CA GLY A 96 8.21 -14.28 2.12
C GLY A 96 6.90 -14.93 2.55
N ASP A 97 5.95 -14.19 3.14
CA ASP A 97 4.67 -14.69 3.68
C ASP A 97 3.50 -14.76 2.69
N GLY A 98 3.77 -14.57 1.40
CA GLY A 98 2.69 -14.51 0.41
C GLY A 98 1.99 -13.16 0.32
N THR A 99 2.45 -12.12 1.03
CA THR A 99 1.96 -10.74 0.86
C THR A 99 2.85 -9.96 -0.09
N TRP A 100 2.26 -8.97 -0.76
CA TRP A 100 2.97 -8.09 -1.67
C TRP A 100 2.27 -6.74 -1.82
N SER A 101 3.04 -5.72 -2.24
CA SER A 101 2.52 -4.41 -2.64
C SER A 101 3.03 -4.05 -4.03
N ILE A 102 2.20 -3.38 -4.82
CA ILE A 102 2.50 -2.93 -6.18
C ILE A 102 2.27 -1.43 -6.27
N ALA A 103 3.30 -0.70 -6.69
CA ALA A 103 3.24 0.70 -7.08
C ALA A 103 3.20 0.80 -8.62
N PHE A 104 2.10 1.34 -9.15
CA PHE A 104 1.97 1.57 -10.59
C PHE A 104 2.62 2.88 -11.01
N THR A 105 3.42 2.84 -12.07
CA THR A 105 3.90 4.04 -12.75
C THR A 105 2.75 4.73 -13.49
N ARG A 106 2.99 5.95 -14.01
CA ARG A 106 2.03 6.62 -14.90
C ARG A 106 1.59 5.72 -16.06
N LEU A 107 2.54 5.11 -16.77
CA LEU A 107 2.24 4.18 -17.87
C LEU A 107 1.45 2.97 -17.38
N GLY A 108 1.79 2.42 -16.21
CA GLY A 108 1.05 1.30 -15.61
C GLY A 108 -0.40 1.66 -15.30
N LYS A 109 -0.67 2.85 -14.77
CA LYS A 109 -2.03 3.33 -14.49
C LYS A 109 -2.85 3.50 -15.77
N GLU A 110 -2.25 4.04 -16.82
CA GLU A 110 -2.90 4.17 -18.13
C GLU A 110 -3.27 2.80 -18.72
N GLU A 111 -2.38 1.82 -18.63
CA GLU A 111 -2.66 0.46 -19.08
C GLU A 111 -3.71 -0.24 -18.23
N LEU A 112 -3.62 -0.08 -16.90
CA LEU A 112 -4.62 -0.62 -15.99
C LEU A 112 -6.01 -0.04 -16.30
N ALA A 113 -6.11 1.27 -16.55
CA ALA A 113 -7.39 1.91 -16.91
C ALA A 113 -7.96 1.40 -18.23
N LYS A 114 -7.12 1.08 -19.23
CA LYS A 114 -7.56 0.50 -20.52
C LYS A 114 -8.14 -0.90 -20.35
N HIS A 115 -7.63 -1.67 -19.39
CA HIS A 115 -8.01 -3.08 -19.19
C HIS A 115 -8.96 -3.29 -18.01
N ALA A 116 -9.17 -2.29 -17.15
CA ALA A 116 -10.03 -2.38 -15.97
C ALA A 116 -11.52 -2.64 -16.30
N SER A 117 -11.98 -2.27 -17.50
CA SER A 117 -13.36 -2.51 -17.95
C SER A 117 -13.63 -3.97 -18.31
N GLU A 118 -12.61 -4.75 -18.64
CA GLU A 118 -12.69 -6.19 -18.90
C GLU A 118 -12.54 -6.95 -17.58
N THR A 119 -13.56 -6.76 -16.73
CA THR A 119 -13.78 -7.35 -15.41
C THR A 119 -12.92 -8.59 -15.12
N ILE A 120 -11.93 -8.41 -14.25
CA ILE A 120 -11.23 -9.49 -13.57
C ILE A 120 -12.30 -10.27 -12.79
N ASN A 121 -12.68 -11.43 -13.31
CA ASN A 121 -13.54 -12.32 -12.56
C ASN A 121 -12.70 -12.81 -11.37
N SER A 122 -12.89 -12.19 -10.20
CA SER A 122 -12.08 -12.40 -8.99
C SER A 122 -12.03 -13.86 -8.51
N LYS A 123 -12.94 -14.70 -9.04
CA LYS A 123 -12.96 -16.15 -8.87
C LYS A 123 -11.75 -16.85 -9.47
N GLN A 124 -11.05 -16.25 -10.42
CA GLN A 124 -9.89 -16.87 -11.08
C GLN A 124 -8.55 -16.51 -10.43
N LEU A 125 -8.53 -15.52 -9.54
CA LEU A 125 -7.31 -15.12 -8.84
C LEU A 125 -7.20 -15.81 -7.48
N ASP A 126 -6.06 -16.46 -7.25
CA ASP A 126 -5.65 -17.02 -5.95
C ASP A 126 -5.13 -15.95 -4.97
N VAL A 127 -5.52 -14.70 -5.16
CA VAL A 127 -5.12 -13.56 -4.33
C VAL A 127 -6.32 -12.75 -3.88
N HIS A 128 -6.28 -12.26 -2.65
CA HIS A 128 -7.09 -11.14 -2.18
C HIS A 128 -6.33 -9.85 -2.49
N VAL A 129 -6.96 -8.93 -3.21
CA VAL A 129 -6.33 -7.67 -3.61
C VAL A 129 -7.14 -6.50 -3.06
N ARG A 130 -6.45 -5.56 -2.42
CA ARG A 130 -7.00 -4.28 -1.98
C ARG A 130 -6.25 -3.15 -2.70
N ALA A 131 -6.99 -2.22 -3.28
CA ALA A 131 -6.42 -0.99 -3.83
C ALA A 131 -6.47 0.13 -2.79
N GLU A 132 -5.44 0.97 -2.76
CA GLU A 132 -5.33 2.16 -1.91
C GLU A 132 -4.75 3.31 -2.74
N VAL A 133 -5.31 4.50 -2.60
CA VAL A 133 -4.75 5.72 -3.17
C VAL A 133 -4.04 6.48 -2.05
N LYS A 134 -2.75 6.73 -2.24
CA LYS A 134 -1.90 7.54 -1.36
C LYS A 134 -1.47 8.81 -2.09
N ASP A 135 -0.89 9.75 -1.35
CA ASP A 135 -0.41 11.03 -1.88
C ASP A 135 0.58 10.87 -3.06
N ASP A 136 1.35 9.78 -3.05
CA ASP A 136 2.38 9.47 -4.05
C ASP A 136 1.90 8.50 -5.14
N GLY A 137 0.71 7.89 -5.03
CA GLY A 137 0.16 7.08 -6.11
C GLY A 137 -0.91 6.06 -5.76
N LEU A 138 -1.15 5.17 -6.73
CA LEU A 138 -2.09 4.06 -6.61
C LEU A 138 -1.30 2.81 -6.25
N TYR A 139 -1.68 2.19 -5.14
CA TYR A 139 -1.08 0.99 -4.60
C TYR A 139 -2.07 -0.16 -4.61
N HIS A 140 -1.61 -1.32 -5.06
CA HIS A 140 -2.37 -2.56 -4.90
C HIS A 140 -1.62 -3.45 -3.92
N TYR A 141 -2.30 -3.88 -2.88
CA TYR A 141 -1.81 -4.85 -1.91
C TYR A 141 -2.48 -6.17 -2.19
N GLY A 142 -1.68 -7.23 -2.22
CA GLY A 142 -2.17 -8.57 -2.42
C GLY A 142 -1.74 -9.52 -1.32
N GLU A 143 -2.61 -10.47 -1.03
CA GLU A 143 -2.32 -11.60 -0.17
C GLU A 143 -2.82 -12.88 -0.84
N MET A 144 -1.96 -13.91 -0.91
CA MET A 144 -2.35 -15.21 -1.45
C MET A 144 -3.44 -15.86 -0.59
N LYS A 145 -4.54 -16.33 -1.23
CA LYS A 145 -5.63 -17.07 -0.58
C LYS A 145 -5.14 -18.40 -0.03
N ASN A 146 -4.41 -19.14 -0.87
CA ASN A 146 -3.89 -20.47 -0.58
C ASN A 146 -2.37 -20.41 -0.40
N LYS A 147 -1.91 -19.87 0.74
CA LYS A 147 -0.48 -19.75 1.03
C LYS A 147 0.20 -21.12 1.03
N PRO A 148 1.23 -21.34 0.19
CA PRO A 148 2.10 -22.52 0.26
C PRO A 148 2.71 -22.65 1.64
N LEU A 149 3.12 -23.86 2.04
CA LEU A 149 3.74 -24.08 3.35
C LEU A 149 4.97 -23.18 3.58
N ALA A 150 5.74 -22.92 2.51
CA ALA A 150 6.88 -22.00 2.52
C ALA A 150 6.51 -20.55 2.88
N CYS A 151 5.26 -20.13 2.64
CA CYS A 151 4.75 -18.80 2.97
C CYS A 151 4.08 -18.74 4.35
N ARG A 152 3.98 -19.86 5.09
CA ARG A 152 3.32 -19.93 6.40
C ARG A 152 4.29 -19.83 7.58
N GLY A 153 5.60 -19.87 7.33
CA GLY A 153 6.62 -19.72 8.37
C GLY A 153 6.70 -18.30 8.91
N HIS A 154 7.32 -18.14 10.08
CA HIS A 154 7.78 -16.83 10.53
C HIS A 154 8.71 -16.26 9.47
N ILE A 155 8.29 -15.16 8.84
CA ILE A 155 9.15 -14.40 7.93
C ILE A 155 10.40 -14.05 8.71
N SER A 156 11.58 -14.21 8.11
CA SER A 156 12.80 -13.67 8.67
C SER A 156 12.55 -12.17 8.91
N LEU A 157 12.31 -11.81 10.16
CA LEU A 157 12.36 -10.43 10.61
C LEU A 157 13.71 -9.89 10.16
N ASN A 158 13.77 -8.62 9.76
CA ASN A 158 15.06 -8.06 9.41
C ASN A 158 16.02 -8.25 10.62
N SER A 159 17.33 -8.39 10.35
CA SER A 159 18.35 -8.56 11.40
C SER A 159 18.20 -7.56 12.54
N ASP A 160 17.80 -6.33 12.21
CA ASP A 160 17.65 -5.21 13.13
C ASP A 160 16.41 -5.37 14.04
N GLU A 161 15.38 -6.07 13.57
CA GLU A 161 14.14 -6.38 14.27
C GLU A 161 14.31 -7.64 15.13
N ALA A 162 15.06 -8.64 14.65
CA ALA A 162 15.51 -9.74 15.50
C ALA A 162 16.35 -9.19 16.68
N HIS A 163 17.25 -8.25 16.42
CA HIS A 163 17.97 -7.53 17.47
C HIS A 163 17.06 -6.70 18.38
N ARG A 164 16.03 -6.01 17.86
CA ARG A 164 15.05 -5.28 18.69
C ARG A 164 14.22 -6.20 19.58
N MET A 165 13.78 -7.35 19.08
CA MET A 165 13.01 -8.33 19.86
C MET A 165 13.85 -8.91 21.02
N HIS A 166 15.11 -9.25 20.76
CA HIS A 166 16.03 -9.67 21.82
C HIS A 166 16.22 -8.59 22.90
N HIS A 167 16.20 -7.31 22.52
CA HIS A 167 16.35 -6.22 23.48
C HIS A 167 15.13 -6.02 24.39
N LEU A 168 13.93 -6.41 23.93
CA LEU A 168 12.70 -6.32 24.72
C LEU A 168 12.56 -7.48 25.71
N ASP A 169 13.03 -8.68 25.37
CA ASP A 169 13.04 -9.82 26.29
C ASP A 169 14.00 -9.59 27.48
N ASP A 170 15.10 -8.86 27.27
CA ASP A 170 16.01 -8.47 28.36
C ASP A 170 15.44 -7.37 29.28
N GLN A 171 14.50 -6.54 28.78
CA GLN A 171 13.83 -5.53 29.61
C GLN A 171 12.60 -6.08 30.35
N ALA A 172 11.95 -7.12 29.82
CA ALA A 172 10.78 -7.73 30.45
C ALA A 172 11.10 -8.63 31.67
N GLN A 173 12.38 -8.90 31.97
CA GLN A 173 12.78 -9.66 33.17
C GLN A 173 13.07 -8.81 34.41
N VAL A 174 12.85 -7.49 34.37
CA VAL A 174 13.09 -6.59 35.51
C VAL A 174 11.82 -5.83 35.87
N GLU A 175 10.81 -6.53 36.39
CA GLU A 175 9.84 -6.02 37.40
C GLU A 175 8.88 -7.14 37.82
N VAL A 176 9.36 -8.10 38.62
CA VAL A 176 8.47 -8.83 39.53
C VAL A 176 8.40 -8.00 40.81
N ILE A 177 7.59 -6.95 40.80
CA ILE A 177 7.17 -6.28 42.03
C ILE A 177 5.88 -6.97 42.48
N ASP A 178 6.04 -7.82 43.48
CA ASP A 178 4.95 -8.41 44.25
C ASP A 178 4.13 -7.28 44.91
N THR A 179 2.96 -6.99 44.35
CA THR A 179 1.98 -6.09 44.97
C THR A 179 0.61 -6.75 44.96
N SER A 180 0.37 -7.55 46.01
CA SER A 180 -0.97 -7.78 46.51
C SER A 180 -1.57 -6.44 46.97
N THR A 181 -2.44 -5.82 46.16
CA THR A 181 -3.27 -4.71 46.63
C THR A 181 -4.65 -4.73 45.99
N THR A 182 -5.63 -4.87 46.88
CA THR A 182 -7.08 -4.89 46.69
C THR A 182 -7.63 -3.72 45.88
N ILE A 183 -8.43 -4.00 44.86
CA ILE A 183 -9.20 -3.02 44.10
C ILE A 183 -10.59 -2.86 44.74
N MET A 184 -10.88 -1.68 45.30
CA MET A 184 -12.27 -1.24 45.53
C MET A 184 -12.69 -0.27 44.43
N THR A 185 -13.70 -0.71 43.68
CA THR A 185 -14.45 0.03 42.67
C THR A 185 -15.13 1.25 43.26
N THR A 186 -14.94 2.44 42.66
CA THR A 186 -15.86 3.57 42.85
C THR A 186 -16.30 4.12 41.50
N VAL A 187 -17.60 4.03 41.28
CA VAL A 187 -18.35 4.61 40.17
C VAL A 187 -18.54 6.11 40.45
N GLN A 188 -18.22 6.97 39.49
CA GLN A 188 -18.77 8.32 39.44
C GLN A 188 -19.32 8.64 38.04
N THR A 189 -20.62 8.88 38.02
CA THR A 189 -21.36 9.57 36.96
C THR A 189 -21.17 11.08 37.15
N SER A 190 -21.17 11.87 36.06
CA SER A 190 -22.11 12.99 35.86
C SER A 190 -21.64 14.12 34.90
N LYS A 191 -22.64 14.62 34.15
CA LYS A 191 -22.97 16.02 33.79
C LYS A 191 -22.15 16.80 32.75
N LYS A 192 -22.76 16.93 31.57
CA LYS A 192 -23.39 18.14 30.98
C LYS A 192 -22.84 19.49 31.46
N SER A 193 -22.30 20.29 30.54
CA SER A 193 -22.42 21.76 30.59
C SER A 193 -22.41 22.35 29.18
N SER A 194 -23.40 23.20 28.92
CA SER A 194 -23.55 24.13 27.79
C SER A 194 -22.81 25.43 28.08
N ASN A 195 -22.30 26.13 27.07
CA ASN A 195 -22.27 27.60 27.19
C ASN A 195 -22.37 28.35 25.85
N VAL A 196 -23.08 29.47 25.96
CA VAL A 196 -23.49 30.46 24.96
C VAL A 196 -22.47 31.61 24.96
N GLY A 197 -22.22 32.23 23.82
CA GLY A 197 -21.42 33.47 23.75
C GLY A 197 -21.62 34.19 22.42
N SER A 198 -22.00 35.47 22.51
CA SER A 198 -22.59 36.31 21.47
C SER A 198 -21.67 37.50 21.16
N GLN A 199 -21.81 38.10 19.97
CA GLN A 199 -21.83 39.55 19.67
C GLN A 199 -21.01 40.06 18.48
N ASP A 200 -21.64 41.07 17.86
CA ASP A 200 -21.41 41.83 16.65
C ASP A 200 -20.11 42.65 16.60
N ALA A 201 -19.65 42.97 15.38
CA ALA A 201 -19.31 44.34 15.02
C ALA A 201 -19.23 44.54 13.49
N THR A 202 -19.93 45.58 13.06
CA THR A 202 -20.00 46.21 11.74
C THR A 202 -18.73 46.96 11.37
N GLY A 203 -18.41 47.03 10.08
CA GLY A 203 -17.37 47.92 9.56
C GLY A 203 -17.26 47.85 8.03
N GLY A 204 -17.89 48.80 7.35
CA GLY A 204 -17.85 48.91 5.88
C GLY A 204 -16.61 49.61 5.36
N ALA A 205 -16.19 49.23 4.14
CA ALA A 205 -15.38 50.08 3.27
C ALA A 205 -15.66 49.73 1.80
N ARG A 206 -15.98 50.76 1.02
CA ARG A 206 -16.15 50.73 -0.44
C ARG A 206 -14.77 50.75 -1.11
N GLY A 207 -14.53 49.85 -2.05
CA GLY A 207 -13.37 49.83 -2.94
C GLY A 207 -13.73 49.22 -4.29
N ALA A 208 -13.32 49.88 -5.38
CA ALA A 208 -13.72 49.68 -6.77
C ALA A 208 -13.09 48.40 -7.41
N PRO A 209 -13.49 48.02 -8.65
CA PRO A 209 -13.35 46.66 -9.16
C PRO A 209 -11.99 46.39 -9.80
N THR A 210 -11.33 45.32 -9.37
CA THR A 210 -10.12 44.80 -9.99
C THR A 210 -10.28 43.32 -10.31
N HIS A 211 -10.32 43.05 -11.61
CA HIS A 211 -9.70 41.93 -12.32
C HIS A 211 -9.86 40.52 -11.70
N TRP A 212 -10.69 39.70 -12.35
CA TRP A 212 -10.87 38.28 -12.04
C TRP A 212 -9.53 37.53 -12.11
N THR A 213 -9.08 36.99 -10.98
CA THR A 213 -7.99 36.00 -10.93
C THR A 213 -8.59 34.60 -10.79
N HIS A 214 -7.93 33.65 -11.44
CA HIS A 214 -8.30 32.24 -11.63
C HIS A 214 -8.47 31.41 -10.33
N GLU A 215 -8.43 32.05 -9.16
CA GLU A 215 -8.31 31.43 -7.84
C GLU A 215 -9.67 31.26 -7.13
N GLN A 216 -10.71 32.00 -7.55
CA GLN A 216 -12.06 31.84 -7.01
C GLN A 216 -12.83 30.65 -7.61
N GLN A 217 -12.36 30.07 -8.72
CA GLN A 217 -13.04 28.97 -9.39
C GLN A 217 -12.83 27.60 -8.70
N ILE A 218 -11.86 27.50 -7.77
CA ILE A 218 -11.58 26.27 -7.00
C ILE A 218 -12.38 26.22 -5.68
N ARG A 219 -12.88 27.37 -5.17
CA ARG A 219 -13.66 27.38 -3.90
C ARG A 219 -15.05 26.74 -4.01
N ASN A 220 -15.54 26.45 -5.21
CA ASN A 220 -16.86 25.85 -5.42
C ASN A 220 -16.89 24.31 -5.38
N GLN A 221 -15.84 23.64 -4.89
CA GLN A 221 -15.82 22.17 -4.76
C GLN A 221 -15.39 21.66 -3.38
N LEU A 222 -15.25 22.53 -2.38
CA LEU A 222 -14.98 22.05 -1.02
C LEU A 222 -16.27 21.49 -0.43
N ASN A 223 -16.21 20.25 0.06
CA ASN A 223 -17.30 19.72 0.87
C ASN A 223 -17.35 20.44 2.24
N THR A 224 -18.42 20.24 2.99
CA THR A 224 -18.64 20.91 4.29
C THR A 224 -17.48 20.69 5.26
N GLU A 225 -16.88 19.50 5.27
CA GLU A 225 -15.76 19.15 6.15
C GLU A 225 -14.49 19.92 5.79
N GLN A 226 -14.17 20.04 4.51
CA GLN A 226 -13.01 20.80 4.03
C GLN A 226 -13.16 22.31 4.30
N THR A 227 -14.38 22.83 4.23
CA THR A 227 -14.68 24.22 4.58
C THR A 227 -14.47 24.47 6.07
N GLN A 228 -14.91 23.53 6.91
CA GLN A 228 -14.70 23.61 8.36
C GLN A 228 -13.21 23.56 8.71
N LEU A 229 -12.45 22.65 8.10
CA LEU A 229 -11.01 22.52 8.33
C LEU A 229 -10.24 23.78 7.91
N ALA A 230 -10.58 24.37 6.75
CA ALA A 230 -9.97 25.63 6.31
C ALA A 230 -10.26 26.78 7.29
N THR A 231 -11.47 26.81 7.87
CA THR A 231 -11.87 27.80 8.87
C THR A 231 -11.10 27.61 10.19
N ASP A 232 -10.92 26.36 10.62
CA ASP A 232 -10.18 26.03 11.84
C ASP A 232 -8.69 26.40 11.70
N LEU A 233 -8.08 26.09 10.54
CA LEU A 233 -6.68 26.46 10.25
C LEU A 233 -6.45 27.98 10.21
N ASP A 234 -7.43 28.74 9.71
CA ASP A 234 -7.36 30.20 9.67
C ASP A 234 -7.50 30.82 11.07
N ARG A 235 -8.42 30.28 11.89
CA ARG A 235 -8.60 30.66 13.31
C ARG A 235 -7.31 30.45 14.11
N ASP A 236 -6.59 29.37 13.83
CA ASP A 236 -5.35 29.02 14.53
C ASP A 236 -4.12 29.76 13.96
N GLY A 237 -4.31 30.63 12.96
CA GLY A 237 -3.24 31.46 12.39
C GLY A 237 -2.24 30.69 11.53
N LEU A 238 -2.56 29.45 11.14
CA LEU A 238 -1.68 28.55 10.38
C LEU A 238 -1.68 28.82 8.87
N THR A 239 -2.57 29.69 8.39
CA THR A 239 -2.76 30.03 6.97
C THR A 239 -1.99 31.29 6.54
N LYS A 240 -1.40 32.05 7.48
CA LYS A 240 -0.63 33.26 7.17
C LYS A 240 0.83 32.87 6.85
N LYS A 241 1.21 32.99 5.58
CA LYS A 241 2.61 33.05 5.13
C LYS A 241 3.16 34.47 5.25
#